data_AF-A0A961K856-F1
#
_entry.id   AF-A0A961K856-F1
#
_cell.length_a   1.000
_cell.length_b   1.000
_cell.length_c   1.000
_cell.angle_alpha   90.00
_cell.angle_beta   90.00
_cell.angle_gamma   90.00
#
_symmetry.space_group_name_H-M   'P 1'
#
loop_
_entity.id
_entity.type
_entity.pdbx_description
1 polymer ?
#
loop_
_entity_poly.entity_id
_entity_poly.type
_entity_poly.pdbx_seq_one_letter_code
_entity_poly.pdbx_strand_id
1 'polypeptide(L)'
;MVTPADPSGAAFAGALAHVECLPLGDSVIAHNRESGAMVATNAFGAMLIDHLRATPDAAAVVRTIAATLDQPEAAVRGAVEATLARWSADGIFLTAQRPFPTAAPYRPVAAGTTRHLSLDARAVTVASEDATLVEDLDRALAPLGLEQERPFASGRPLRLDVLQAGAGYGVFRNGAPVWGVASYELTRFHLLREIMDGLIGPERVAAQLHASAVSLAGRALIFSGASGSGKSTLATVLVGEGAVQAADDHVALATEGHRLFAFPTRPNLKPGAAALPELRAFVEVAGAEAGGDRTAPRVPVGTALDLAAFVFPSYAPDAENMRVRLTPEAALRELIQTGSRVSRTTRSIAPLLAALENRPSWRLTYRDSAFACNECRALVAG
;
A
#
# COMPACT_ATOMS: atom_id res chain seq x y z
N MET A 1 26.43 11.04 -6.13
CA MET A 1 27.20 9.85 -5.75
C MET A 1 27.27 9.83 -4.24
N VAL A 2 26.48 8.96 -3.60
CA VAL A 2 26.61 8.70 -2.16
C VAL A 2 27.73 7.67 -2.05
N THR A 3 28.80 8.02 -1.35
CA THR A 3 29.88 7.11 -0.96
C THR A 3 29.26 5.85 -0.36
N PRO A 4 29.79 4.62 -0.59
CA PRO A 4 29.37 3.46 0.19
C PRO A 4 29.52 3.86 1.66
N ALA A 5 28.47 3.67 2.45
CA ALA A 5 28.54 3.95 3.89
C ALA A 5 29.81 3.26 4.41
N ASP A 6 30.74 4.04 4.96
CA ASP A 6 31.88 3.51 5.67
C ASP A 6 31.31 2.56 6.74
N PRO A 7 31.56 1.24 6.68
CA PRO A 7 30.99 0.29 7.62
C PRO A 7 31.74 0.39 8.95
N SER A 8 31.83 1.59 9.51
CA SER A 8 32.15 1.78 10.91
C SER A 8 31.10 1.04 11.73
N GLY A 9 31.53 0.15 12.62
CA GLY A 9 30.63 -0.75 13.36
C GLY A 9 29.50 -0.03 14.12
N ALA A 10 29.68 1.26 14.47
CA ALA A 10 28.66 2.07 15.15
C ALA A 10 27.48 2.47 14.22
N ALA A 11 27.74 2.91 12.99
CA ALA A 11 26.68 3.24 12.03
C ALA A 11 25.90 1.97 11.62
N PHE A 12 26.63 0.85 11.51
CA PHE A 12 26.09 -0.45 11.18
C PHE A 12 25.17 -1.00 12.27
N ALA A 13 25.59 -0.92 13.54
CA ALA A 13 24.77 -1.29 14.70
C ALA A 13 23.50 -0.44 14.84
N GLY A 14 23.62 0.87 14.61
CA GLY A 14 22.48 1.79 14.64
C GLY A 14 21.40 1.41 13.63
N ALA A 15 21.79 1.05 12.39
CA ALA A 15 20.82 0.63 11.38
C ALA A 15 20.14 -0.71 11.73
N LEU A 16 20.88 -1.69 12.26
CA LEU A 16 20.36 -3.01 12.62
C LEU A 16 19.25 -2.97 13.68
N ALA A 17 19.26 -1.98 14.58
CA ALA A 17 18.19 -1.78 15.57
C ALA A 17 16.82 -1.47 14.92
N HIS A 18 16.83 -1.00 13.68
CA HIS A 18 15.63 -0.70 12.90
C HIS A 18 15.22 -1.82 11.95
N VAL A 19 16.05 -2.87 11.79
CA VAL A 19 15.77 -4.00 10.91
C VAL A 19 14.96 -5.06 11.68
N GLU A 20 13.73 -5.31 11.24
CA GLU A 20 12.96 -6.48 11.66
C GLU A 20 13.18 -7.64 10.68
N CYS A 21 13.20 -8.87 11.19
CA CYS A 21 13.33 -10.08 10.39
C CYS A 21 12.23 -11.04 10.77
N LEU A 22 11.36 -11.34 9.82
CA LEU A 22 10.14 -12.08 10.06
C LEU A 22 9.99 -13.19 9.02
N PRO A 23 9.56 -14.39 9.41
CA PRO A 23 9.29 -15.44 8.44
C PRO A 23 8.13 -15.03 7.52
N LEU A 24 8.14 -15.58 6.31
CA LEU A 24 7.03 -15.55 5.37
C LEU A 24 7.16 -16.75 4.42
N GLY A 25 6.31 -17.76 4.62
CA GLY A 25 6.43 -19.02 3.88
C GLY A 25 7.81 -19.67 4.11
N ASP A 26 8.54 -19.92 3.03
CA ASP A 26 9.88 -20.53 3.08
C ASP A 26 11.02 -19.47 3.13
N SER A 27 10.65 -18.19 3.20
CA SER A 27 11.58 -17.06 3.21
C SER A 27 11.59 -16.32 4.55
N VAL A 28 12.62 -15.49 4.75
CA VAL A 28 12.67 -14.47 5.80
C VAL A 28 12.67 -13.11 5.15
N ILE A 29 11.76 -12.23 5.58
CA ILE A 29 11.69 -10.85 5.14
C ILE A 29 12.47 -9.98 6.13
N ALA A 30 13.57 -9.38 5.66
CA ALA A 30 14.27 -8.34 6.38
C ALA A 30 13.76 -6.97 5.92
N HIS A 31 13.20 -6.19 6.85
CA HIS A 31 12.64 -4.87 6.58
C HIS A 31 13.26 -3.84 7.52
N ASN A 32 13.85 -2.78 6.97
CA ASN A 32 14.33 -1.65 7.74
C ASN A 32 13.22 -0.61 7.89
N ARG A 33 12.78 -0.41 9.13
CA ARG A 33 11.64 0.48 9.47
C ARG A 33 11.93 1.96 9.25
N GLU A 34 13.19 2.38 9.20
CA GLU A 34 13.58 3.78 8.96
C GLU A 34 13.78 4.07 7.48
N SER A 35 14.49 3.20 6.76
CA SER A 35 14.76 3.40 5.34
C SER A 35 13.61 2.95 4.43
N GLY A 36 12.75 2.06 4.93
CA GLY A 36 11.71 1.36 4.16
C GLY A 36 12.26 0.27 3.25
N ALA A 37 13.56 -0.04 3.31
CA ALA A 37 14.16 -1.10 2.52
C ALA A 37 13.62 -2.46 2.94
N MET A 38 13.33 -3.32 1.97
CA MET A 38 12.79 -4.66 2.19
C MET A 38 13.48 -5.65 1.28
N VAL A 39 13.99 -6.75 1.85
CA VAL A 39 14.62 -7.83 1.11
C VAL A 39 14.08 -9.18 1.58
N ALA A 40 13.81 -10.07 0.63
CA ALA A 40 13.59 -11.48 0.93
C ALA A 40 14.93 -12.20 1.00
N THR A 41 15.11 -13.03 2.02
CA THR A 41 16.33 -13.82 2.23
C THR A 41 16.02 -15.22 2.74
N ASN A 42 17.03 -16.08 2.78
CA ASN A 42 16.94 -17.46 3.23
C ASN A 42 17.52 -17.61 4.65
N ALA A 43 17.63 -18.85 5.13
CA ALA A 43 18.21 -19.16 6.44
C ALA A 43 19.64 -18.60 6.63
N PHE A 44 20.45 -18.57 5.57
CA PHE A 44 21.79 -17.98 5.62
C PHE A 44 21.74 -16.47 5.90
N GLY A 45 20.85 -15.74 5.23
CA GLY A 45 20.68 -14.31 5.49
C GLY A 45 20.12 -14.02 6.89
N ALA A 46 19.17 -14.83 7.38
CA ALA A 46 18.67 -14.70 8.74
C ALA A 46 19.80 -14.86 9.78
N MET A 47 20.61 -15.92 9.64
CA MET A 47 21.80 -16.16 10.47
C MET A 47 22.81 -15.01 10.38
N LEU A 48 23.02 -14.45 9.18
CA LEU A 48 23.87 -13.29 8.96
C LEU A 48 23.39 -12.08 9.78
N ILE A 49 22.10 -11.75 9.76
CA ILE A 49 21.56 -10.62 10.53
C ILE A 49 21.71 -10.87 12.05
N ASP A 50 21.43 -12.07 12.52
CA ASP A 50 21.52 -12.39 13.94
C ASP A 50 22.95 -12.27 14.46
N HIS A 51 23.94 -12.75 13.70
CA HIS A 51 25.34 -12.56 14.05
C HIS A 51 25.78 -11.10 13.98
N LEU A 52 25.32 -10.33 13.00
CA LEU A 52 25.62 -8.91 12.90
C LEU A 52 25.02 -8.10 14.07
N ARG A 53 23.84 -8.49 14.57
CA ARG A 53 23.26 -7.87 15.78
C ARG A 53 24.09 -8.15 17.03
N ALA A 54 24.62 -9.37 17.16
CA ALA A 54 25.46 -9.75 18.28
C ALA A 54 26.87 -9.12 18.20
N THR A 55 27.42 -8.99 16.99
CA THR A 55 28.73 -8.42 16.73
C THR A 55 28.71 -7.67 15.40
N PRO A 56 28.58 -6.32 15.41
CA PRO A 56 28.43 -5.51 14.20
C PRO A 56 29.77 -5.27 13.50
N ASP A 57 30.47 -6.37 13.19
CA ASP A 57 31.74 -6.43 12.47
C ASP A 57 31.67 -7.55 11.42
N ALA A 58 31.69 -7.17 10.15
CA ALA A 58 31.61 -8.11 9.03
C ALA A 58 32.71 -9.18 9.06
N ALA A 59 33.93 -8.84 9.50
CA ALA A 59 35.03 -9.78 9.58
C ALA A 59 34.82 -10.82 10.69
N ALA A 60 34.29 -10.40 11.84
CA ALA A 60 33.91 -11.30 12.93
C ALA A 60 32.75 -12.23 12.53
N VAL A 61 31.81 -11.73 11.73
CA VAL A 61 30.67 -12.54 11.27
C VAL A 61 31.10 -13.63 10.30
N VAL A 62 32.07 -13.38 9.41
CA VAL A 62 32.64 -14.44 8.55
C VAL A 62 33.19 -15.60 9.40
N ARG A 63 33.96 -15.30 10.45
CA ARG A 63 34.51 -16.32 11.36
C ARG A 63 33.42 -17.12 12.05
N THR A 64 32.40 -16.42 12.55
CA THR A 64 31.30 -17.03 13.31
C THR A 64 30.46 -17.94 12.42
N ILE A 65 30.08 -17.49 11.23
CA ILE A 65 29.30 -18.29 10.28
C ILE A 65 30.10 -19.49 9.78
N ALA A 66 31.39 -19.30 9.46
CA ALA A 66 32.27 -20.39 9.04
C ALA A 66 32.33 -21.50 10.09
N ALA A 67 32.45 -21.14 11.37
CA ALA A 67 32.40 -22.09 12.48
C ALA A 67 31.02 -22.78 12.61
N THR A 68 29.91 -22.03 12.51
CA THR A 68 28.55 -22.58 12.61
C THR A 68 28.24 -23.58 11.49
N LEU A 69 28.75 -23.35 10.28
CA LEU A 69 28.51 -24.19 9.11
C LEU A 69 29.55 -25.31 8.92
N ASP A 70 30.57 -25.38 9.78
CA ASP A 70 31.74 -26.27 9.62
C ASP A 70 32.37 -26.13 8.21
N GLN A 71 32.67 -24.89 7.82
CA GLN A 71 33.26 -24.54 6.52
C GLN A 71 34.49 -23.65 6.69
N PRO A 72 35.48 -23.70 5.77
CA PRO A 72 36.59 -22.74 5.78
C PRO A 72 36.10 -21.30 5.60
N GLU A 73 36.70 -20.34 6.32
CA GLU A 73 36.35 -18.91 6.19
C GLU A 73 36.38 -18.42 4.74
N ALA A 74 37.36 -18.88 3.95
CA ALA A 74 37.50 -18.52 2.54
C ALA A 74 36.27 -18.91 1.70
N ALA A 75 35.60 -20.02 2.05
CA ALA A 75 34.41 -20.49 1.34
C ALA A 75 33.15 -19.64 1.68
N VAL A 76 33.08 -19.13 2.90
CA VAL A 76 31.93 -18.34 3.38
C VAL A 76 32.07 -16.85 3.07
N ARG A 77 33.30 -16.32 3.08
CA ARG A 77 33.62 -14.90 2.94
C ARG A 77 32.94 -14.25 1.74
N GLY A 78 33.05 -14.86 0.56
CA GLY A 78 32.45 -14.32 -0.66
C GLY A 78 30.93 -14.19 -0.57
N ALA A 79 30.24 -15.15 0.03
CA ALA A 79 28.79 -15.12 0.21
C ALA A 79 28.34 -14.04 1.20
N VAL A 80 29.07 -13.86 2.30
CA VAL A 80 28.82 -12.80 3.30
C VAL A 80 29.03 -11.43 2.66
N GLU A 81 30.18 -11.19 2.06
CA GLU A 81 30.53 -9.90 1.45
C GLU A 81 29.56 -9.52 0.33
N ALA A 82 29.21 -10.46 -0.56
CA ALA A 82 28.23 -10.21 -1.62
C ALA A 82 26.83 -9.90 -1.07
N THR A 83 26.40 -10.58 0.00
CA THR A 83 25.10 -10.34 0.63
C THR A 83 25.07 -8.97 1.30
N LEU A 84 26.11 -8.62 2.06
CA LEU A 84 26.25 -7.33 2.72
C LEU A 84 26.30 -6.17 1.71
N ALA A 85 27.05 -6.34 0.61
CA ALA A 85 27.12 -5.35 -0.46
C ALA A 85 25.74 -5.10 -1.10
N ARG A 86 25.00 -6.17 -1.42
CA ARG A 86 23.64 -6.06 -1.96
C ARG A 86 22.69 -5.37 -0.99
N TRP A 87 22.66 -5.80 0.28
CA TRP A 87 21.81 -5.19 1.30
C TRP A 87 22.14 -3.73 1.59
N SER A 88 23.43 -3.36 1.50
CA SER A 88 23.86 -1.96 1.58
C SER A 88 23.32 -1.14 0.41
N ALA A 89 23.38 -1.68 -0.82
CA ALA A 89 22.83 -1.04 -2.02
C ALA A 89 21.30 -0.90 -1.95
N ASP A 90 20.61 -1.92 -1.43
CA ASP A 90 19.16 -1.96 -1.23
C ASP A 90 18.70 -1.05 -0.07
N GLY A 91 19.62 -0.62 0.79
CA GLY A 91 19.36 0.34 1.86
C GLY A 91 18.96 -0.28 3.20
N ILE A 92 19.20 -1.58 3.40
CA ILE A 92 18.93 -2.30 4.66
C ILE A 92 19.72 -1.71 5.83
N PHE A 93 20.90 -1.12 5.57
CA PHE A 93 21.76 -0.53 6.61
C PHE A 93 21.69 1.01 6.67
N LEU A 94 20.64 1.62 6.11
CA LEU A 94 20.42 3.06 6.24
C LEU A 94 19.65 3.39 7.52
N THR A 95 19.97 4.52 8.14
CA THR A 95 19.28 5.02 9.35
C THR A 95 18.18 6.04 9.04
N ALA A 96 17.96 6.34 7.76
CA ALA A 96 16.92 7.23 7.28
C ALA A 96 16.51 6.87 5.84
N GLN A 97 15.34 7.35 5.41
CA GLN A 97 14.92 7.26 4.01
C GLN A 97 15.87 8.04 3.11
N ARG A 98 16.08 7.54 1.89
CA ARG A 98 16.78 8.31 0.85
C ARG A 98 15.93 9.54 0.49
N PRO A 99 16.57 10.71 0.32
CA PRO A 99 15.86 11.87 -0.19
C PRO A 99 15.31 11.57 -1.60
N PHE A 100 14.17 12.17 -1.93
CA PHE A 100 13.62 12.04 -3.27
C PHE A 100 14.57 12.71 -4.30
N PRO A 101 14.94 12.03 -5.40
CA PRO A 101 15.85 12.58 -6.39
C PRO A 101 15.39 13.92 -6.99
N THR A 102 14.07 14.13 -7.06
CA THR A 102 13.40 15.32 -7.59
C THR A 102 12.51 15.97 -6.53
N ALA A 103 12.98 16.12 -5.29
CA ALA A 103 12.20 16.77 -4.23
C ALA A 103 11.85 18.23 -4.59
N ALA A 104 10.57 18.59 -4.52
CA ALA A 104 10.14 19.98 -4.60
C ALA A 104 10.52 20.72 -3.30
N PRO A 105 10.94 22.00 -3.37
CA PRO A 105 11.16 22.80 -2.18
C PRO A 105 9.82 23.11 -1.50
N TYR A 106 9.76 22.91 -0.18
CA TYR A 106 8.56 23.23 0.59
C TYR A 106 8.42 24.74 0.80
N ARG A 107 7.18 25.22 0.68
CA ARG A 107 6.69 26.50 1.19
C ARG A 107 5.22 26.32 1.60
N PRO A 108 4.69 27.12 2.54
CA PRO A 108 3.25 27.15 2.78
C PRO A 108 2.50 27.61 1.52
N VAL A 109 1.33 27.01 1.26
CA VAL A 109 0.41 27.49 0.21
C VAL A 109 -0.07 28.89 0.59
N ALA A 110 0.35 29.90 -0.17
CA ALA A 110 0.02 31.30 0.11
C ALA A 110 -1.32 31.73 -0.52
N ALA A 111 -1.62 31.23 -1.72
CA ALA A 111 -2.87 31.45 -2.43
C ALA A 111 -3.28 30.13 -3.11
N GLY A 112 -4.57 29.80 -3.06
CA GLY A 112 -5.07 28.53 -3.58
C GLY A 112 -6.38 28.11 -2.93
N THR A 113 -6.73 26.85 -3.10
CA THR A 113 -7.95 26.26 -2.55
C THR A 113 -7.62 25.45 -1.31
N THR A 114 -8.39 25.65 -0.23
CA THR A 114 -8.30 24.84 0.99
C THR A 114 -9.56 24.02 1.17
N ARG A 115 -9.39 22.78 1.62
CA ARG A 115 -10.46 21.86 2.03
C ARG A 115 -10.18 21.31 3.41
N HIS A 116 -11.23 21.25 4.22
CA HIS A 116 -11.22 20.62 5.53
C HIS A 116 -12.11 19.39 5.49
N LEU A 117 -11.51 18.24 5.78
CA LEU A 117 -12.16 16.95 5.78
C LEU A 117 -12.11 16.39 7.19
N SER A 118 -13.21 15.83 7.69
CA SER A 118 -13.24 15.22 9.01
C SER A 118 -14.01 13.90 9.03
N LEU A 119 -13.56 13.01 9.92
CA LEU A 119 -14.18 11.73 10.23
C LEU A 119 -14.02 11.50 11.74
N ASP A 120 -15.13 11.48 12.47
CA ASP A 120 -15.14 11.49 13.93
C ASP A 120 -14.27 12.64 14.50
N ALA A 121 -13.36 12.32 15.42
CA ALA A 121 -12.38 13.23 16.01
C ALA A 121 -11.07 13.33 15.20
N ARG A 122 -11.03 12.92 13.92
CA ARG A 122 -9.85 12.98 13.05
C ARG A 122 -10.12 13.95 11.89
N ALA A 123 -9.13 14.76 11.53
CA ALA A 123 -9.28 15.74 10.46
C ALA A 123 -8.02 15.92 9.62
N VAL A 124 -8.25 16.22 8.35
CA VAL A 124 -7.23 16.51 7.34
C VAL A 124 -7.55 17.85 6.68
N THR A 125 -6.56 18.73 6.60
CA THR A 125 -6.63 19.98 5.84
C THR A 125 -5.77 19.83 4.59
N VAL A 126 -6.38 19.96 3.42
CA VAL A 126 -5.70 19.97 2.12
C VAL A 126 -5.66 21.41 1.62
N ALA A 127 -4.47 21.96 1.41
CA ALA A 127 -4.27 23.23 0.73
C ALA A 127 -3.53 22.97 -0.59
N SER A 128 -4.02 23.53 -1.70
CA SER A 128 -3.42 23.35 -3.01
C SER A 128 -3.41 24.65 -3.79
N GLU A 129 -2.32 24.92 -4.51
CA GLU A 129 -2.23 26.00 -5.52
C GLU A 129 -3.07 25.70 -6.77
N ASP A 130 -3.58 24.47 -6.92
CA ASP A 130 -4.40 24.03 -8.06
C ASP A 130 -5.83 23.72 -7.62
N ALA A 131 -6.78 24.58 -8.00
CA ALA A 131 -8.20 24.41 -7.68
C ALA A 131 -8.82 23.19 -8.37
N THR A 132 -8.37 22.86 -9.59
CA THR A 132 -8.91 21.74 -10.38
C THR A 132 -8.61 20.41 -9.70
N LEU A 133 -7.40 20.28 -9.17
CA LEU A 133 -6.99 19.11 -8.38
C LEU A 133 -7.88 18.91 -7.15
N VAL A 134 -8.27 20.01 -6.49
CA VAL A 134 -9.16 19.97 -5.32
C VAL A 134 -10.59 19.60 -5.71
N GLU A 135 -11.11 20.11 -6.83
CA GLU A 135 -12.43 19.72 -7.34
C GLU A 135 -12.49 18.22 -7.71
N ASP A 136 -11.45 17.70 -8.35
CA ASP A 136 -11.35 16.27 -8.66
C ASP A 136 -11.23 15.40 -7.40
N LEU A 137 -10.56 15.91 -6.36
CA LEU A 137 -10.50 15.28 -5.05
C LEU A 137 -11.88 15.26 -4.39
N ASP A 138 -12.60 16.38 -4.39
CA ASP A 138 -13.97 16.48 -3.86
C ASP A 138 -14.89 15.48 -4.56
N ARG A 139 -14.78 15.36 -5.89
CA ARG A 139 -15.54 14.36 -6.66
C ARG A 139 -15.18 12.93 -6.22
N ALA A 140 -13.90 12.63 -6.03
CA ALA A 140 -13.45 11.30 -5.61
C ALA A 140 -13.95 10.91 -4.21
N LEU A 141 -13.99 11.87 -3.27
CA LEU A 141 -14.35 11.68 -1.87
C LEU A 141 -15.84 11.85 -1.58
N ALA A 142 -16.61 12.46 -2.48
CA ALA A 142 -18.04 12.70 -2.30
C ALA A 142 -18.84 11.50 -1.73
N PRO A 143 -18.60 10.22 -2.13
CA PRO A 143 -19.36 9.10 -1.60
C PRO A 143 -19.09 8.75 -0.13
N LEU A 144 -18.05 9.32 0.48
CA LEU A 144 -17.72 9.05 1.88
C LEU A 144 -18.61 9.82 2.86
N GLY A 145 -19.33 10.84 2.40
CA GLY A 145 -20.21 11.65 3.26
C GLY A 145 -19.46 12.37 4.39
N LEU A 146 -18.18 12.75 4.15
CA LEU A 146 -17.34 13.39 5.15
C LEU A 146 -17.92 14.74 5.59
N GLU A 147 -17.84 15.03 6.89
CA GLU A 147 -18.25 16.33 7.42
C GLU A 147 -17.30 17.43 6.92
N GLN A 148 -17.88 18.46 6.32
CA GLN A 148 -17.20 19.69 5.93
C GLN A 148 -17.47 20.77 7.00
N GLU A 149 -16.52 21.69 7.20
CA GLU A 149 -16.71 22.96 7.92
C GLU A 149 -16.70 22.99 9.46
N ARG A 150 -16.48 21.89 10.21
CA ARG A 150 -16.38 22.01 11.68
C ARG A 150 -15.00 22.48 12.16
N PRO A 151 -14.92 23.54 12.99
CA PRO A 151 -13.72 23.84 13.77
C PRO A 151 -13.40 22.63 14.67
N PHE A 152 -12.20 22.08 14.51
CA PHE A 152 -11.77 20.88 15.20
C PHE A 152 -11.69 21.12 16.72
N ALA A 153 -12.42 20.32 17.50
CA ALA A 153 -12.59 20.54 18.94
C ALA A 153 -11.33 20.25 19.78
N SER A 154 -10.41 19.40 19.30
CA SER A 154 -9.14 19.14 20.00
C SER A 154 -8.08 18.49 19.09
N GLY A 155 -6.90 19.11 18.96
CA GLY A 155 -5.75 18.58 18.22
C GLY A 155 -5.40 19.40 16.97
N ARG A 156 -4.21 19.18 16.39
CA ARG A 156 -3.82 19.80 15.11
C ARG A 156 -4.21 18.85 13.97
N PRO A 157 -5.07 19.25 13.02
CA PRO A 157 -5.42 18.40 11.88
C PRO A 157 -4.16 18.08 11.07
N LEU A 158 -4.16 16.93 10.39
CA LEU A 158 -3.11 16.59 9.44
C LEU A 158 -3.12 17.62 8.31
N ARG A 159 -1.99 18.29 8.05
CA ARG A 159 -1.89 19.25 6.96
C ARG A 159 -1.25 18.60 5.74
N LEU A 160 -1.93 18.70 4.60
CA LEU A 160 -1.43 18.32 3.29
C LEU A 160 -1.33 19.59 2.43
N ASP A 161 -0.13 19.94 1.99
CA ASP A 161 0.11 21.05 1.08
C ASP A 161 0.49 20.50 -0.30
N VAL A 162 -0.12 21.04 -1.36
CA VAL A 162 0.23 20.73 -2.75
C VAL A 162 0.67 21.98 -3.47
N LEU A 163 1.91 21.92 -3.95
CA LEU A 163 2.58 23.05 -4.58
C LEU A 163 2.87 22.70 -6.04
N GLN A 164 2.63 23.63 -6.95
CA GLN A 164 3.15 23.51 -8.30
C GLN A 164 4.69 23.58 -8.26
N ALA A 165 5.33 22.67 -8.98
CA ALA A 165 6.78 22.53 -9.03
C ALA A 165 7.23 22.03 -10.41
N GLY A 166 7.79 22.92 -11.23
CA GLY A 166 8.16 22.61 -12.60
C GLY A 166 6.94 22.20 -13.44
N ALA A 167 7.01 21.04 -14.09
CA ALA A 167 5.92 20.47 -14.88
C ALA A 167 4.94 19.60 -14.08
N GLY A 168 5.04 19.57 -12.75
CA GLY A 168 4.21 18.73 -11.89
C GLY A 168 3.98 19.35 -10.53
N TYR A 169 3.84 18.51 -9.51
CA TYR A 169 3.46 18.93 -8.16
C TYR A 169 4.36 18.32 -7.09
N GLY A 170 4.62 19.08 -6.03
CA GLY A 170 5.12 18.56 -4.76
C GLY A 170 3.97 18.38 -3.77
N VAL A 171 3.91 17.21 -3.12
CA VAL A 171 2.95 16.93 -2.03
C VAL A 171 3.70 16.86 -0.71
N PHE A 172 3.22 17.59 0.29
CA PHE A 172 3.84 17.69 1.60
C PHE A 172 2.87 17.34 2.70
N ARG A 173 3.32 16.53 3.66
CA ARG A 173 2.61 16.15 4.87
C ARG A 173 3.25 16.86 6.05
N ASN A 174 2.55 17.82 6.66
CA ASN A 174 3.07 18.68 7.72
C ASN A 174 4.43 19.31 7.35
N GLY A 175 4.56 19.76 6.10
CA GLY A 175 5.79 20.34 5.56
C GLY A 175 6.88 19.35 5.12
N ALA A 176 6.75 18.05 5.43
CA ALA A 176 7.68 17.02 4.95
C ALA A 176 7.24 16.46 3.59
N PRO A 177 8.14 16.27 2.61
CA PRO A 177 7.77 15.76 1.30
C PRO A 177 7.24 14.32 1.40
N VAL A 178 6.15 14.05 0.69
CA VAL A 178 5.54 12.71 0.58
C VAL A 178 6.16 11.93 -0.57
N TRP A 179 6.58 12.64 -1.63
CA TRP A 179 7.20 12.14 -2.85
C TRP A 179 8.09 13.23 -3.50
N GLY A 180 8.79 12.89 -4.57
CA GLY A 180 9.37 13.88 -5.49
C GLY A 180 8.29 14.59 -6.31
N VAL A 181 8.69 15.46 -7.25
CA VAL A 181 7.79 16.09 -8.22
C VAL A 181 7.03 15.00 -8.98
N ALA A 182 5.71 15.05 -8.95
CA ALA A 182 4.79 14.05 -9.49
C ALA A 182 3.89 14.64 -10.59
N SER A 183 3.42 13.78 -11.51
CA SER A 183 2.36 14.15 -12.46
C SER A 183 1.03 14.41 -11.73
N TYR A 184 0.04 14.95 -12.45
CA TYR A 184 -1.30 15.17 -11.90
C TYR A 184 -1.91 13.89 -11.31
N GLU A 185 -1.86 12.78 -12.06
CA GLU A 185 -2.45 11.50 -11.66
C GLU A 185 -1.77 10.92 -10.42
N LEU A 186 -0.44 10.97 -10.38
CA LEU A 186 0.33 10.47 -9.24
C LEU A 186 0.15 11.38 -8.01
N THR A 187 -0.03 12.69 -8.22
CA THR A 187 -0.35 13.65 -7.16
C THR A 187 -1.71 13.35 -6.54
N ARG A 188 -2.75 13.13 -7.37
CA ARG A 188 -4.08 12.72 -6.91
C ARG A 188 -4.03 11.40 -6.13
N PHE A 189 -3.28 10.42 -6.63
CA PHE A 189 -3.06 9.15 -5.93
C PHE A 189 -2.40 9.35 -4.56
N HIS A 190 -1.33 10.13 -4.48
CA HIS A 190 -0.68 10.40 -3.19
C HIS A 190 -1.57 11.18 -2.22
N LEU A 191 -2.34 12.15 -2.70
CA LEU A 191 -3.28 12.89 -1.87
C LEU A 191 -4.35 11.97 -1.25
N LEU A 192 -5.04 11.17 -2.07
CA LEU A 192 -6.07 10.26 -1.57
C LEU A 192 -5.50 9.28 -0.53
N ARG A 193 -4.29 8.79 -0.75
CA ARG A 193 -3.58 7.94 0.21
C ARG A 193 -3.33 8.62 1.56
N GLU A 194 -2.78 9.83 1.56
CA GLU A 194 -2.48 10.55 2.81
C GLU A 194 -3.75 11.04 3.52
N ILE A 195 -4.82 11.34 2.77
CA ILE A 195 -6.14 11.65 3.33
C ILE A 195 -6.73 10.43 4.01
N MET A 196 -6.70 9.26 3.36
CA MET A 196 -7.13 8.00 3.97
C MET A 196 -6.37 7.75 5.28
N ASP A 197 -5.04 7.86 5.25
CA ASP A 197 -4.20 7.65 6.45
C ASP A 197 -4.60 8.57 7.61
N GLY A 198 -4.78 9.87 7.33
CA GLY A 198 -5.16 10.86 8.34
C GLY A 198 -6.57 10.68 8.89
N LEU A 199 -7.54 10.33 8.05
CA LEU A 199 -8.94 10.17 8.45
C LEU A 199 -9.20 8.83 9.15
N ILE A 200 -8.60 7.73 8.67
CA ILE A 200 -8.74 6.41 9.31
C ILE A 200 -8.02 6.39 10.66
N GLY A 201 -6.87 7.06 10.77
CA GLY A 201 -6.03 7.08 11.96
C GLY A 201 -4.73 6.33 11.69
N PRO A 202 -3.58 7.02 11.52
CA PRO A 202 -2.34 6.40 11.09
C PRO A 202 -1.79 5.35 12.09
N GLU A 203 -2.17 5.46 13.37
CA GLU A 203 -1.88 4.50 14.44
C GLU A 203 -2.66 3.18 14.30
N ARG A 204 -3.76 3.17 13.55
CA ARG A 204 -4.61 2.01 13.30
C ARG A 204 -4.23 1.27 12.02
N VAL A 205 -3.42 1.88 11.16
CA VAL A 205 -3.08 1.35 9.84
C VAL A 205 -1.68 0.72 9.86
N ALA A 206 -1.60 -0.56 9.50
CA ALA A 206 -0.32 -1.26 9.30
C ALA A 206 0.24 -1.06 7.89
N ALA A 207 -0.62 -1.11 6.88
CA ALA A 207 -0.22 -0.98 5.49
C ALA A 207 -1.31 -0.30 4.66
N GLN A 208 -0.87 0.42 3.63
CA GLN A 208 -1.72 1.06 2.63
C GLN A 208 -1.49 0.31 1.32
N LEU A 209 -2.51 -0.42 0.87
CA LEU A 209 -2.41 -1.28 -0.32
C LEU A 209 -2.95 -0.54 -1.53
N HIS A 210 -2.24 -0.61 -2.66
CA HIS A 210 -2.82 -0.18 -3.94
C HIS A 210 -3.77 -1.27 -4.43
N ALA A 211 -5.04 -1.11 -4.07
CA ALA A 211 -6.05 -2.15 -4.22
C ALA A 211 -7.46 -1.56 -4.25
N SER A 212 -8.39 -2.37 -4.76
CA SER A 212 -9.83 -2.18 -4.55
C SER A 212 -10.31 -3.20 -3.53
N ALA A 213 -11.45 -2.95 -2.88
CA ALA A 213 -12.05 -3.92 -1.99
C ALA A 213 -13.58 -3.89 -2.02
N VAL A 214 -14.20 -5.05 -1.80
CA VAL A 214 -15.64 -5.18 -1.61
C VAL A 214 -15.92 -5.98 -0.35
N SER A 215 -17.07 -5.71 0.28
CA SER A 215 -17.68 -6.57 1.28
C SER A 215 -18.69 -7.49 0.59
N LEU A 216 -18.52 -8.79 0.77
CA LEU A 216 -19.37 -9.83 0.23
C LEU A 216 -19.72 -10.79 1.36
N ALA A 217 -21.01 -10.98 1.63
CA ALA A 217 -21.49 -11.73 2.80
C ALA A 217 -20.86 -11.28 4.14
N GLY A 218 -20.64 -9.96 4.30
CA GLY A 218 -20.07 -9.37 5.53
C GLY A 218 -18.54 -9.50 5.67
N ARG A 219 -17.85 -10.15 4.73
CA ARG A 219 -16.39 -10.30 4.72
C ARG A 219 -15.77 -9.56 3.54
N ALA A 220 -14.54 -9.07 3.71
CA ALA A 220 -13.86 -8.29 2.69
C ALA A 220 -13.00 -9.14 1.76
N LEU A 221 -13.04 -8.83 0.46
CA LEU A 221 -12.05 -9.27 -0.52
C LEU A 221 -11.22 -8.07 -0.97
N ILE A 222 -9.90 -8.23 -1.00
CA ILE A 222 -8.96 -7.23 -1.51
C ILE A 222 -8.51 -7.63 -2.91
N PHE A 223 -8.62 -6.72 -3.87
CA PHE A 223 -8.16 -6.90 -5.24
C PHE A 223 -6.91 -6.06 -5.49
N SER A 224 -5.76 -6.70 -5.72
CA SER A 224 -4.51 -6.01 -6.09
C SER A 224 -3.92 -6.56 -7.39
N GLY A 225 -2.91 -5.89 -7.93
CA GLY A 225 -2.34 -6.20 -9.25
C GLY A 225 -1.98 -4.95 -10.03
N ALA A 226 -1.32 -5.14 -11.17
CA ALA A 226 -0.83 -4.05 -12.00
C ALA A 226 -1.95 -3.10 -12.46
N SER A 227 -1.57 -1.88 -12.87
CA SER A 227 -2.53 -0.96 -13.48
C SER A 227 -3.15 -1.63 -14.73
N GLY A 228 -4.48 -1.65 -14.81
CA GLY A 228 -5.19 -2.33 -15.89
C GLY A 228 -5.44 -3.84 -15.69
N SER A 229 -5.01 -4.43 -14.57
CA SER A 229 -5.28 -5.86 -14.30
C SER A 229 -6.76 -6.19 -14.02
N GLY A 230 -7.60 -5.17 -13.85
CA GLY A 230 -9.04 -5.31 -13.64
C GLY A 230 -9.51 -5.21 -12.18
N LYS A 231 -8.69 -4.68 -11.24
CA LYS A 231 -9.07 -4.50 -9.82
C LYS A 231 -10.39 -3.76 -9.63
N SER A 232 -10.45 -2.49 -10.06
CA SER A 232 -11.63 -1.63 -9.93
C SER A 232 -12.78 -2.11 -10.80
N THR A 233 -12.47 -2.71 -11.95
CA THR A 233 -13.44 -3.32 -12.86
C THR A 233 -14.18 -4.48 -12.18
N LEU A 234 -13.44 -5.48 -11.69
CA LEU A 234 -14.01 -6.65 -11.01
C LEU A 234 -14.74 -6.24 -9.72
N ALA A 235 -14.18 -5.32 -8.94
CA ALA A 235 -14.85 -4.79 -7.75
C ALA A 235 -16.19 -4.14 -8.10
N THR A 236 -16.24 -3.32 -9.16
CA THR A 236 -17.49 -2.68 -9.61
C THR A 236 -18.50 -3.70 -10.13
N VAL A 237 -18.06 -4.70 -10.89
CA VAL A 237 -18.95 -5.79 -11.35
C VAL A 237 -19.54 -6.54 -10.17
N LEU A 238 -18.73 -6.89 -9.16
CA LEU A 238 -19.20 -7.55 -7.95
C LEU A 238 -20.25 -6.72 -7.20
N VAL A 239 -20.10 -5.39 -7.19
CA VAL A 239 -21.08 -4.48 -6.59
C VAL A 239 -22.40 -4.49 -7.36
N GLY A 240 -22.36 -4.51 -8.70
CA GLY A 240 -23.55 -4.72 -9.54
C GLY A 240 -24.25 -6.06 -9.27
N GLU A 241 -23.49 -7.05 -8.80
CA GLU A 241 -23.91 -8.40 -8.45
C GLU A 241 -24.28 -8.59 -6.95
N GLY A 242 -24.43 -7.47 -6.21
CA GLY A 242 -24.90 -7.46 -4.83
C GLY A 242 -23.82 -7.37 -3.74
N ALA A 243 -22.55 -7.22 -4.10
CA ALA A 243 -21.51 -6.85 -3.14
C ALA A 243 -21.64 -5.37 -2.74
N VAL A 244 -20.95 -4.98 -1.67
CA VAL A 244 -20.91 -3.60 -1.18
C VAL A 244 -19.49 -3.05 -1.35
N GLN A 245 -19.32 -1.88 -1.97
CA GLN A 245 -17.98 -1.32 -2.18
C GLN A 245 -17.35 -0.96 -0.83
N ALA A 246 -16.14 -1.47 -0.57
CA ALA A 246 -15.39 -1.16 0.65
C ALA A 246 -14.26 -0.16 0.39
N ALA A 247 -13.60 -0.23 -0.77
CA ALA A 247 -12.52 0.70 -1.14
C ALA A 247 -12.25 0.69 -2.65
N ASP A 248 -11.66 1.77 -3.16
CA ASP A 248 -11.00 1.80 -4.48
C ASP A 248 -9.70 2.61 -4.42
N ASP A 249 -8.70 2.22 -5.21
CA ASP A 249 -7.31 2.69 -5.24
C ASP A 249 -6.48 2.48 -3.96
N HIS A 250 -7.06 2.68 -2.78
CA HIS A 250 -6.38 2.57 -1.48
C HIS A 250 -7.18 1.75 -0.48
N VAL A 251 -6.54 0.71 0.07
CA VAL A 251 -7.07 -0.10 1.17
C VAL A 251 -6.18 0.10 2.39
N ALA A 252 -6.77 0.43 3.54
CA ALA A 252 -6.07 0.52 4.82
C ALA A 252 -6.15 -0.82 5.56
N LEU A 253 -5.05 -1.58 5.58
CA LEU A 253 -4.94 -2.79 6.39
C LEU A 253 -4.78 -2.39 7.87
N ALA A 254 -5.61 -2.97 8.73
CA ALA A 254 -5.59 -2.68 10.16
C ALA A 254 -4.35 -3.30 10.84
N THR A 255 -3.94 -2.74 11.97
CA THR A 255 -2.76 -3.20 12.74
C THR A 255 -2.88 -4.62 13.27
N GLU A 256 -4.08 -5.15 13.36
CA GLU A 256 -4.32 -6.54 13.77
C GLU A 256 -4.11 -7.56 12.63
N GLY A 257 -3.85 -7.11 11.40
CA GLY A 257 -3.49 -7.97 10.26
C GLY A 257 -4.59 -8.86 9.71
N HIS A 258 -5.80 -8.82 10.27
CA HIS A 258 -6.93 -9.67 9.84
C HIS A 258 -8.17 -8.87 9.41
N ARG A 259 -8.08 -7.54 9.44
CA ARG A 259 -9.13 -6.59 9.07
C ARG A 259 -8.60 -5.49 8.17
N LEU A 260 -9.52 -4.85 7.45
CA LEU A 260 -9.27 -3.59 6.75
C LEU A 260 -10.28 -2.53 7.17
N PHE A 261 -9.95 -1.26 6.99
CA PHE A 261 -10.90 -0.16 7.14
C PHE A 261 -11.44 0.27 5.77
N ALA A 262 -12.76 0.41 5.68
CA ALA A 262 -13.42 0.87 4.47
C ALA A 262 -13.04 2.33 4.16
N PHE A 263 -12.72 2.59 2.89
CA PHE A 263 -12.45 3.92 2.35
C PHE A 263 -13.02 3.99 0.91
N PRO A 264 -14.36 3.99 0.76
CA PRO A 264 -15.03 3.72 -0.51
C PRO A 264 -15.09 4.96 -1.42
N THR A 265 -13.96 5.36 -1.99
CA THR A 265 -13.88 6.45 -2.99
C THR A 265 -14.66 6.12 -4.27
N ARG A 266 -14.94 7.12 -5.11
CA ARG A 266 -15.52 6.84 -6.44
C ARG A 266 -14.55 5.97 -7.26
N PRO A 267 -15.02 4.85 -7.85
CA PRO A 267 -14.19 4.01 -8.69
C PRO A 267 -13.57 4.77 -9.86
N ASN A 268 -12.26 4.61 -10.08
CA ASN A 268 -11.56 5.22 -11.20
C ASN A 268 -11.48 4.26 -12.40
N LEU A 269 -12.61 4.10 -13.10
CA LEU A 269 -12.70 3.18 -14.24
C LEU A 269 -12.03 3.78 -15.48
N LYS A 270 -11.12 3.02 -16.10
CA LYS A 270 -10.52 3.41 -17.39
C LYS A 270 -11.58 3.36 -18.51
N PRO A 271 -11.47 4.19 -19.56
CA PRO A 271 -12.46 4.23 -20.65
C PRO A 271 -12.80 2.86 -21.26
N GLY A 272 -11.81 1.96 -21.41
CA GLY A 272 -12.04 0.61 -21.92
C GLY A 272 -12.91 -0.28 -21.03
N ALA A 273 -13.00 -0.02 -19.73
CA ALA A 273 -13.88 -0.77 -18.83
C ALA A 273 -15.37 -0.47 -19.10
N ALA A 274 -15.68 0.72 -19.62
CA ALA A 274 -17.05 1.10 -19.99
C ALA A 274 -17.57 0.34 -21.22
N ALA A 275 -16.74 -0.46 -21.91
CA ALA A 275 -17.20 -1.32 -22.99
C ALA A 275 -17.79 -2.66 -22.50
N LEU A 276 -17.55 -3.04 -21.23
CA LEU A 276 -18.08 -4.28 -20.66
C LEU A 276 -19.60 -4.14 -20.45
N PRO A 277 -20.45 -5.02 -21.03
CA PRO A 277 -21.90 -4.91 -20.94
C PRO A 277 -22.43 -4.82 -19.51
N GLU A 278 -21.82 -5.56 -18.58
CA GLU A 278 -22.21 -5.60 -17.16
C GLU A 278 -21.95 -4.25 -16.48
N LEU A 279 -20.84 -3.59 -16.84
CA LEU A 279 -20.53 -2.25 -16.35
C LEU A 279 -21.35 -1.18 -17.05
N ARG A 280 -21.71 -1.34 -18.32
CA ARG A 280 -22.60 -0.41 -19.03
C ARG A 280 -23.96 -0.37 -18.38
N ALA A 281 -24.58 -1.52 -18.13
CA ALA A 281 -25.86 -1.60 -17.45
C ALA A 281 -25.79 -0.96 -16.06
N PHE A 282 -24.70 -1.20 -15.31
CA PHE A 282 -24.50 -0.63 -14.00
C PHE A 282 -24.26 0.89 -14.03
N VAL A 283 -23.41 1.39 -14.93
CA VAL A 283 -23.07 2.81 -15.09
C VAL A 283 -24.21 3.60 -15.71
N GLU A 284 -24.99 3.02 -16.63
CA GLU A 284 -26.19 3.64 -17.20
C GLU A 284 -27.27 3.78 -16.11
N VAL A 285 -27.49 2.76 -15.27
CA VAL A 285 -28.44 2.85 -14.14
C VAL A 285 -27.94 3.82 -13.05
N ALA A 286 -26.65 3.80 -12.72
CA ALA A 286 -26.06 4.69 -11.71
C ALA A 286 -25.81 6.12 -12.21
N GLY A 287 -25.76 6.34 -13.54
CA GLY A 287 -25.42 7.59 -14.19
C GLY A 287 -26.60 8.31 -14.87
N ALA A 288 -27.68 7.60 -15.22
CA ALA A 288 -28.89 8.21 -15.81
C ALA A 288 -29.73 9.01 -14.81
N GLU A 289 -29.54 8.80 -13.51
CA GLU A 289 -30.26 9.54 -12.47
C GLU A 289 -29.36 10.62 -11.85
N ALA A 290 -29.05 11.67 -12.61
CA ALA A 290 -28.49 12.93 -12.09
C ALA A 290 -29.45 13.68 -11.12
N GLY A 291 -30.45 12.99 -10.56
CA GLY A 291 -31.42 13.51 -9.60
C GLY A 291 -32.14 12.42 -8.77
N GLY A 292 -31.64 11.17 -8.76
CA GLY A 292 -32.29 10.04 -8.05
C GLY A 292 -31.30 9.23 -7.23
N ASP A 293 -31.68 8.96 -5.97
CA ASP A 293 -30.88 8.37 -4.91
C ASP A 293 -30.68 6.84 -5.08
N ARG A 294 -29.86 6.45 -6.06
CA ARG A 294 -29.32 5.09 -6.16
C ARG A 294 -27.81 5.12 -6.30
N THR A 295 -27.16 5.62 -5.25
CA THR A 295 -25.71 5.44 -5.09
C THR A 295 -25.40 3.95 -4.93
N ALA A 296 -24.37 3.46 -5.63
CA ALA A 296 -23.87 2.09 -5.45
C ALA A 296 -23.65 1.80 -3.95
N PRO A 297 -24.05 0.63 -3.42
CA PRO A 297 -23.95 0.36 -2.00
C PRO A 297 -22.49 0.42 -1.54
N ARG A 298 -22.25 1.16 -0.46
CA ARG A 298 -20.91 1.41 0.11
C ARG A 298 -20.89 1.08 1.59
N VAL A 299 -19.79 0.48 2.03
CA VAL A 299 -19.53 0.32 3.44
C VAL A 299 -19.17 1.69 4.02
N PRO A 300 -19.77 2.15 5.14
CA PRO A 300 -19.43 3.44 5.72
C PRO A 300 -17.92 3.58 5.97
N VAL A 301 -17.36 4.74 5.65
CA VAL A 301 -15.92 5.02 5.81
C VAL A 301 -15.47 4.76 7.25
N GLY A 302 -14.30 4.13 7.43
CA GLY A 302 -13.76 3.80 8.75
C GLY A 302 -14.31 2.52 9.38
N THR A 303 -15.34 1.90 8.79
CA THR A 303 -15.85 0.59 9.24
C THR A 303 -14.77 -0.48 9.07
N ALA A 304 -14.53 -1.26 10.12
CA ALA A 304 -13.63 -2.41 10.08
C ALA A 304 -14.34 -3.63 9.46
N LEU A 305 -13.68 -4.29 8.52
CA LEU A 305 -14.19 -5.50 7.84
C LEU A 305 -13.19 -6.63 7.99
N ASP A 306 -13.67 -7.83 8.36
CA ASP A 306 -12.84 -9.02 8.42
C ASP A 306 -12.38 -9.43 7.01
N LEU A 307 -11.08 -9.57 6.83
CA LEU A 307 -10.48 -9.94 5.56
C LEU A 307 -10.71 -11.44 5.29
N ALA A 308 -11.33 -11.77 4.16
CA ALA A 308 -11.46 -13.14 3.69
C ALA A 308 -10.25 -13.60 2.88
N ALA A 309 -9.87 -12.83 1.86
CA ALA A 309 -8.81 -13.23 0.93
C ALA A 309 -8.21 -12.04 0.18
N PHE A 310 -7.00 -12.25 -0.36
CA PHE A 310 -6.41 -11.42 -1.39
C PHE A 310 -6.66 -12.07 -2.76
N VAL A 311 -7.07 -11.25 -3.73
CA VAL A 311 -7.33 -11.67 -5.10
C VAL A 311 -6.49 -10.80 -6.03
N PHE A 312 -5.78 -11.45 -6.95
CA PHE A 312 -4.94 -10.82 -7.95
C PHE A 312 -5.58 -11.05 -9.32
N PRO A 313 -6.56 -10.21 -9.73
CA PRO A 313 -7.25 -10.38 -11.01
C PRO A 313 -6.34 -10.13 -12.20
N SER A 314 -6.55 -10.89 -13.25
CA SER A 314 -5.95 -10.73 -14.57
C SER A 314 -7.02 -11.01 -15.63
N TYR A 315 -7.62 -9.95 -16.16
CA TYR A 315 -8.54 -10.07 -17.29
C TYR A 315 -7.77 -10.43 -18.57
N ALA A 316 -8.13 -11.54 -19.19
CA ALA A 316 -7.49 -12.07 -20.39
C ALA A 316 -8.55 -12.76 -21.27
N PRO A 317 -9.12 -12.06 -22.27
CA PRO A 317 -10.27 -12.56 -23.05
C PRO A 317 -9.95 -13.83 -23.86
N ASP A 318 -8.68 -14.01 -24.24
CA ASP A 318 -8.22 -15.15 -25.03
C ASP A 318 -7.66 -16.30 -24.16
N ALA A 319 -7.62 -16.13 -22.83
CA ALA A 319 -7.09 -17.14 -21.91
C ALA A 319 -8.21 -18.01 -21.31
N GLU A 320 -7.84 -19.17 -20.79
CA GLU A 320 -8.74 -19.98 -19.99
C GLU A 320 -8.97 -19.37 -18.61
N ASN A 321 -10.20 -19.50 -18.13
CA ASN A 321 -10.58 -19.16 -16.77
C ASN A 321 -9.84 -20.06 -15.78
N MET A 322 -9.09 -19.47 -14.85
CA MET A 322 -8.29 -20.23 -13.90
C MET A 322 -8.12 -19.47 -12.58
N ARG A 323 -8.18 -20.22 -11.47
CA ARG A 323 -7.82 -19.73 -10.14
C ARG A 323 -6.62 -20.52 -9.61
N VAL A 324 -5.55 -19.82 -9.26
CA VAL A 324 -4.29 -20.42 -8.77
C VAL A 324 -3.96 -19.85 -7.40
N ARG A 325 -3.62 -20.71 -6.44
CA ARG A 325 -3.17 -20.29 -5.11
C ARG A 325 -1.78 -19.66 -5.22
N LEU A 326 -1.60 -18.51 -4.59
CA LEU A 326 -0.29 -17.88 -4.43
C LEU A 326 0.31 -18.23 -3.08
N THR A 327 1.63 -18.37 -3.07
CA THR A 327 2.39 -18.39 -1.82
C THR A 327 2.36 -16.98 -1.20
N PRO A 328 2.50 -16.85 0.13
CA PRO A 328 2.55 -15.55 0.78
C PRO A 328 3.64 -14.61 0.22
N GLU A 329 4.79 -15.15 -0.18
CA GLU A 329 5.91 -14.40 -0.77
C GLU A 329 5.57 -13.86 -2.15
N ALA A 330 4.88 -14.65 -2.98
CA ALA A 330 4.43 -14.22 -4.29
C ALA A 330 3.40 -13.09 -4.15
N ALA A 331 2.46 -13.22 -3.19
CA ALA A 331 1.48 -12.20 -2.90
C ALA A 331 2.12 -10.90 -2.36
N LEU A 332 3.08 -10.99 -1.43
CA LEU A 332 3.84 -9.83 -0.95
C LEU A 332 4.55 -9.12 -2.11
N ARG A 333 5.23 -9.88 -2.98
CA ARG A 333 5.93 -9.32 -4.13
C ARG A 333 4.98 -8.53 -5.03
N GLU A 334 3.82 -9.09 -5.35
CA GLU A 334 2.83 -8.40 -6.16
C GLU A 334 2.33 -7.11 -5.48
N LEU A 335 2.00 -7.16 -4.18
CA LEU A 335 1.56 -5.97 -3.45
C LEU A 335 2.61 -4.85 -3.47
N ILE A 336 3.88 -5.17 -3.23
CA ILE A 336 4.95 -4.17 -3.21
C ILE A 336 5.21 -3.60 -4.61
N GLN A 337 5.23 -4.45 -5.64
CA GLN A 337 5.44 -4.03 -7.02
C GLN A 337 4.32 -3.13 -7.56
N THR A 338 3.11 -3.27 -7.03
CA THR A 338 1.97 -2.44 -7.41
C THR A 338 1.84 -1.16 -6.59
N GLY A 339 2.79 -0.90 -5.68
CA GLY A 339 2.86 0.36 -4.94
C GLY A 339 2.19 0.34 -3.56
N SER A 340 1.89 -0.84 -3.03
CA SER A 340 1.52 -1.01 -1.62
C SER A 340 2.70 -0.71 -0.71
N ARG A 341 2.44 -0.15 0.48
CA ARG A 341 3.48 0.29 1.42
C ARG A 341 3.10 0.02 2.85
N VAL A 342 4.09 -0.20 3.71
CA VAL A 342 3.94 -0.18 5.16
C VAL A 342 3.62 1.24 5.63
N SER A 343 2.82 1.37 6.68
CA SER A 343 2.45 2.67 7.27
C SER A 343 3.66 3.41 7.81
N ARG A 344 3.63 4.75 7.68
CA ARG A 344 4.70 5.64 8.15
C ARG A 344 4.75 5.77 9.68
N THR A 345 3.67 5.43 10.36
CA THR A 345 3.52 5.56 11.81
C THR A 345 3.85 4.25 12.51
N THR A 346 3.24 3.14 12.08
CA THR A 346 3.49 1.83 12.69
C THR A 346 4.81 1.23 12.23
N ARG A 347 5.21 1.50 10.97
CA ARG A 347 6.50 1.15 10.33
C ARG A 347 6.89 -0.33 10.34
N SER A 348 6.10 -1.21 10.95
CA SER A 348 6.34 -2.65 10.97
C SER A 348 5.58 -3.34 9.83
N ILE A 349 6.25 -4.24 9.11
CA ILE A 349 5.64 -5.10 8.10
C ILE A 349 4.89 -6.29 8.72
N ALA A 350 5.10 -6.58 10.02
CA ALA A 350 4.58 -7.78 10.67
C ALA A 350 3.08 -8.01 10.46
N PRO A 351 2.19 -6.99 10.58
CA PRO A 351 0.76 -7.23 10.37
C PRO A 351 0.41 -7.58 8.92
N LEU A 352 1.17 -7.04 7.93
CA LEU A 352 0.98 -7.39 6.53
C LEU A 352 1.44 -8.83 6.26
N LEU A 353 2.57 -9.26 6.84
CA LEU A 353 3.03 -10.64 6.71
C LEU A 353 2.04 -11.61 7.35
N ALA A 354 1.59 -11.30 8.57
CA ALA A 354 0.56 -12.09 9.25
C ALA A 354 -0.74 -12.17 8.45
N ALA A 355 -1.14 -11.09 7.76
CA ALA A 355 -2.29 -11.11 6.87
C ALA A 355 -2.10 -12.10 5.72
N LEU A 356 -0.94 -12.09 5.08
CA LEU A 356 -0.62 -12.95 3.94
C LEU A 356 -0.44 -14.43 4.31
N GLU A 357 0.03 -14.71 5.53
CA GLU A 357 0.12 -16.08 6.06
C GLU A 357 -1.26 -16.64 6.41
N ASN A 358 -2.10 -15.84 7.09
CA ASN A 358 -3.35 -16.31 7.65
C ASN A 358 -4.55 -16.18 6.69
N ARG A 359 -4.45 -15.36 5.63
CA ARG A 359 -5.50 -15.17 4.64
C ARG A 359 -5.05 -15.67 3.27
N PRO A 360 -5.86 -16.48 2.58
CA PRO A 360 -5.47 -17.04 1.31
C PRO A 360 -5.33 -15.97 0.23
N SER A 361 -4.33 -16.13 -0.63
CA SER A 361 -4.04 -15.27 -1.77
C SER A 361 -4.23 -16.04 -3.07
N TRP A 362 -4.98 -15.48 -4.03
CA TRP A 362 -5.34 -16.16 -5.26
C TRP A 362 -5.07 -15.30 -6.48
N ARG A 363 -4.42 -15.86 -7.49
CA ARG A 363 -4.45 -15.28 -8.84
C ARG A 363 -5.70 -15.76 -9.55
N LEU A 364 -6.44 -14.83 -10.15
CA LEU A 364 -7.68 -15.09 -10.85
C LEU A 364 -7.52 -14.60 -12.30
N THR A 365 -7.24 -15.52 -13.21
CA THR A 365 -7.23 -15.24 -14.65
C THR A 365 -8.62 -15.52 -15.20
N TYR A 366 -9.21 -14.55 -15.90
CA TYR A 366 -10.58 -14.70 -16.38
C TYR A 366 -10.82 -14.00 -17.71
N ARG A 367 -11.64 -14.63 -18.55
CA ARG A 367 -12.17 -14.05 -19.80
C ARG A 367 -13.59 -13.54 -19.67
N ASP A 368 -14.34 -14.03 -18.69
CA ASP A 368 -15.73 -13.63 -18.44
C ASP A 368 -15.97 -13.30 -16.96
N SER A 369 -16.84 -12.31 -16.75
CA SER A 369 -17.16 -11.76 -15.43
C SER A 369 -17.93 -12.75 -14.53
N ALA A 370 -18.73 -13.65 -15.13
CA ALA A 370 -19.53 -14.62 -14.39
C ALA A 370 -18.65 -15.62 -13.64
N PHE A 371 -17.62 -16.16 -14.30
CA PHE A 371 -16.60 -16.99 -13.65
C PHE A 371 -15.93 -16.25 -12.49
N ALA A 372 -15.43 -15.03 -12.74
CA ALA A 372 -14.72 -14.27 -11.72
C ALA A 372 -15.58 -13.97 -10.48
N CYS A 373 -16.86 -13.65 -10.68
CA CYS A 373 -17.80 -13.40 -9.58
C CYS A 373 -18.09 -14.67 -8.78
N ASN A 374 -18.30 -15.81 -9.44
CA ASN A 374 -18.53 -17.09 -8.77
C ASN A 374 -17.32 -17.51 -7.93
N GLU A 375 -16.11 -17.35 -8.46
CA GLU A 375 -14.88 -17.62 -7.71
C GLU A 375 -14.77 -16.73 -6.47
N CYS A 376 -15.08 -15.44 -6.59
CA CYS A 376 -15.06 -14.51 -5.45
C CYS A 376 -16.10 -14.89 -4.38
N ARG A 377 -17.32 -15.30 -4.76
CA ARG A 377 -18.34 -15.80 -3.82
C ARG A 377 -17.88 -17.06 -3.08
N ALA A 378 -17.20 -17.98 -3.78
CA ALA A 378 -16.66 -19.18 -3.17
C ALA A 378 -15.58 -18.87 -2.11
N LEU A 379 -14.80 -17.80 -2.29
CA LEU A 379 -13.74 -17.41 -1.35
C LEU A 379 -14.24 -16.86 -0.01
N VAL A 380 -15.48 -16.35 0.05
CA VAL A 380 -16.05 -15.86 1.31
C VAL A 380 -16.88 -16.90 2.06
N ALA A 381 -17.31 -17.95 1.35
CA ALA A 381 -18.12 -19.05 1.89
C ALA A 381 -17.29 -20.12 2.64
N GLY A 382 -15.99 -20.21 2.36
CA GLY A 382 -15.01 -21.00 3.11
C GLY A 382 -14.34 -20.20 4.23
#